data_AF-A0A0G0S161-F1
#
_entry.id   AF-A0A0G0S161-F1
#
_cell.length_a   1.000
_cell.length_b   1.000
_cell.length_c   1.000
_cell.angle_alpha   90.00
_cell.angle_beta   90.00
_cell.angle_gamma   90.00
#
_symmetry.space_group_name_H-M   'P 1'
#
loop_
_entity.id
_entity.type
_entity.pdbx_description
1 polymer ?
#
loop_
_entity_poly.entity_id
_entity_poly.type
_entity_poly.pdbx_seq_one_letter_code
_entity_poly.pdbx_strand_id
1 'polypeptide(L)'
;MHHIYLPQLRFSEDLDFSSNAEKIELDDVKNIFAGFDFLEIKKEYVSGATVKIEKLQFIGPLSQANSLKVEIDFLQNVVLSPLKLEYENEYGVQTLVRVMDIREIAAEKIRAMNDRVRYRDFYDFAMIVKKLDVDMIEVVDLVRRKEIRKTISKKNILENWKLAKQEKQHEFASIYYSEELDDSEAEVILKSLDFIEIKKI
;
A
#
# COMPACT_ATOMS: atom_id res chain seq x y z
N MET A 1 -6.26 2.38 -0.07
CA MET A 1 -6.58 2.20 1.38
C MET A 1 -7.22 3.45 1.99
N HIS A 2 -6.51 4.58 2.08
CA HIS A 2 -7.00 5.84 2.70
C HIS A 2 -8.08 6.60 1.92
N HIS A 3 -8.43 6.14 0.73
CA HIS A 3 -9.49 6.72 -0.10
C HIS A 3 -10.79 5.92 -0.06
N ILE A 4 -10.85 4.84 0.74
CA ILE A 4 -11.92 3.84 0.68
C ILE A 4 -12.23 3.20 2.04
N TYR A 5 -11.21 2.67 2.72
CA TYR A 5 -11.41 1.86 3.93
C TYR A 5 -11.10 2.62 5.21
N LEU A 6 -10.09 3.49 5.15
CA LEU A 6 -9.70 4.34 6.25
C LEU A 6 -9.90 5.79 5.82
N PRO A 7 -10.18 6.70 6.76
CA PRO A 7 -10.09 8.12 6.47
C PRO A 7 -8.66 8.48 6.05
N GLN A 8 -8.47 9.71 5.59
CA GLN A 8 -7.17 10.25 5.16
C GLN A 8 -6.21 10.47 6.35
N LEU A 9 -5.83 9.37 7.00
CA LEU A 9 -4.97 9.34 8.18
C LEU A 9 -3.53 9.77 7.90
N ARG A 10 -3.10 9.62 6.65
CA ARG A 10 -1.84 10.17 6.13
C ARG A 10 -1.94 10.31 4.63
N PHE A 11 -1.08 11.15 4.07
CA PHE A 11 -0.98 11.25 2.62
C PHE A 11 -0.33 9.99 2.00
N SER A 12 -0.87 9.52 0.88
CA SER A 12 -0.34 8.41 0.09
C SER A 12 -0.05 8.89 -1.32
N GLU A 13 1.23 8.92 -1.68
CA GLU A 13 1.72 9.52 -2.93
C GLU A 13 1.71 8.56 -4.13
N ASP A 14 1.77 7.26 -3.85
CA ASP A 14 1.88 6.20 -4.86
C ASP A 14 0.47 5.64 -5.21
N LEU A 15 0.25 5.39 -6.51
CA LEU A 15 -0.91 4.67 -7.03
C LEU A 15 -0.48 3.28 -7.49
N ASP A 16 -0.83 2.27 -6.69
CA ASP A 16 -0.49 0.87 -6.94
C ASP A 16 -1.72 0.09 -7.44
N PHE A 17 -1.55 -0.62 -8.56
CA PHE A 17 -2.55 -1.47 -9.18
C PHE A 17 -1.99 -2.88 -9.42
N SER A 18 -2.89 -3.86 -9.49
CA SER A 18 -2.57 -5.20 -9.98
C SER A 18 -3.52 -5.58 -11.10
N SER A 19 -2.99 -6.29 -12.09
CA SER A 19 -3.76 -6.84 -13.20
C SER A 19 -3.94 -8.37 -13.13
N ASN A 20 -3.50 -9.01 -12.03
CA ASN A 20 -3.61 -10.46 -11.84
C ASN A 20 -3.14 -11.28 -13.07
N ALA A 21 -1.92 -11.01 -13.53
CA ALA A 21 -1.26 -11.60 -14.71
C ALA A 21 -1.80 -11.19 -16.09
N GLU A 22 -2.80 -10.31 -16.18
CA GLU A 22 -3.13 -9.68 -17.46
C GLU A 22 -2.06 -8.65 -17.83
N LYS A 23 -1.41 -8.82 -18.98
CA LYS A 23 -0.45 -7.82 -19.46
C LYS A 23 -1.19 -6.59 -19.95
N ILE A 24 -0.70 -5.43 -19.53
CA ILE A 24 -1.16 -4.12 -19.98
C ILE A 24 0.00 -3.45 -20.70
N GLU A 25 -0.25 -2.91 -21.89
CA GLU A 25 0.78 -2.21 -22.65
C GLU A 25 0.99 -0.80 -22.09
N LEU A 26 2.24 -0.33 -22.11
CA LEU A 26 2.58 0.99 -21.57
C LEU A 26 1.80 2.11 -22.27
N ASP A 27 1.60 2.01 -23.58
CA ASP A 27 0.89 3.03 -24.36
C ASP A 27 -0.59 3.15 -23.92
N ASP A 28 -1.24 2.05 -23.55
CA ASP A 28 -2.60 2.09 -23.00
C ASP A 28 -2.64 2.89 -21.70
N VAL A 29 -1.65 2.70 -20.82
CA VAL A 29 -1.53 3.46 -19.57
C VAL A 29 -1.26 4.93 -19.84
N LYS A 30 -0.41 5.26 -20.83
CA LYS A 30 -0.12 6.65 -21.22
C LYS A 30 -1.36 7.35 -21.76
N ASN A 31 -2.16 6.65 -22.54
CA ASN A 31 -3.39 7.18 -23.14
C ASN A 31 -4.44 7.58 -22.10
N ILE A 32 -4.45 6.96 -20.91
CA ILE A 32 -5.31 7.39 -19.78
C ILE A 32 -5.02 8.84 -19.39
N PHE A 33 -3.75 9.25 -19.42
CA PHE A 33 -3.32 10.57 -18.98
C PHE A 33 -3.26 11.61 -20.11
N ALA A 34 -3.28 11.18 -21.38
CA ALA A 34 -3.10 12.05 -22.54
C ALA A 34 -4.17 13.16 -22.67
N GLY A 35 -5.35 12.97 -22.08
CA GLY A 35 -6.44 13.96 -22.09
C GLY A 35 -6.31 15.09 -21.07
N PHE A 36 -5.29 15.07 -20.21
CA PHE A 36 -5.12 16.03 -19.12
C PHE A 36 -3.89 16.91 -19.38
N ASP A 37 -4.12 18.17 -19.75
CA ASP A 37 -3.08 19.16 -20.09
C ASP A 37 -2.18 19.57 -18.92
N PHE A 38 -2.62 19.31 -17.69
CA PHE A 38 -1.86 19.55 -16.46
C PHE A 38 -0.97 18.38 -16.02
N LEU A 39 -1.02 17.24 -16.73
CA LEU A 39 -0.22 16.05 -16.45
C LEU A 39 0.87 15.85 -17.50
N GLU A 40 2.08 15.51 -17.05
CA GLU A 40 3.20 15.20 -17.94
C GLU A 40 3.95 13.95 -17.49
N ILE A 41 4.09 12.97 -18.38
CA ILE A 41 4.88 11.76 -18.12
C ILE A 41 6.36 12.09 -18.35
N LYS A 42 7.13 12.17 -17.26
CA LYS A 42 8.57 12.51 -17.28
C LYS A 42 9.48 11.29 -17.23
N LYS A 43 9.00 10.18 -16.68
CA LYS A 43 9.80 8.96 -16.52
C LYS A 43 8.88 7.74 -16.48
N GLU A 44 9.24 6.74 -17.27
CA GLU A 44 8.50 5.48 -17.42
C GLU A 44 9.47 4.28 -17.33
N TYR A 45 8.95 3.14 -16.93
CA TYR A 45 9.68 1.89 -16.80
C TYR A 45 8.77 0.71 -17.13
N VAL A 46 9.28 -0.26 -17.90
CA VAL A 46 8.55 -1.48 -18.24
C VAL A 46 9.47 -2.68 -18.02
N SER A 47 8.90 -3.74 -17.48
CA SER A 47 9.54 -5.04 -17.37
C SER A 47 8.53 -6.15 -17.62
N GLY A 48 9.00 -7.40 -17.68
CA GLY A 48 8.09 -8.55 -17.76
C GLY A 48 7.14 -8.70 -16.56
N ALA A 49 7.39 -7.98 -15.47
CA ALA A 49 6.62 -8.06 -14.23
C ALA A 49 5.71 -6.84 -13.98
N THR A 50 5.97 -5.69 -14.61
CA THR A 50 5.28 -4.45 -14.24
C THR A 50 5.43 -3.37 -15.31
N VAL A 51 4.43 -2.50 -15.39
CA VAL A 51 4.47 -1.19 -16.07
C VAL A 51 4.42 -0.10 -15.01
N LYS A 52 5.31 0.89 -15.12
CA LYS A 52 5.40 2.02 -14.19
C LYS A 52 5.50 3.34 -14.93
N ILE A 53 4.72 4.32 -14.48
CA ILE A 53 5.05 5.73 -14.65
C ILE A 53 5.72 6.17 -13.35
N GLU A 54 7.05 6.27 -13.38
CA GLU A 54 7.83 6.63 -12.20
C GLU A 54 7.72 8.12 -11.85
N LYS A 55 7.37 8.95 -12.84
CA LYS A 55 7.19 10.39 -12.65
C LYS A 55 6.07 10.92 -13.54
N LEU A 56 4.84 10.91 -13.04
CA LEU A 56 3.70 11.63 -13.60
C LEU A 56 3.64 13.02 -12.97
N GLN A 57 4.24 14.00 -13.63
CA GLN A 57 4.36 15.36 -13.12
C GLN A 57 3.04 16.12 -13.22
N PHE A 58 2.76 16.95 -12.21
CA PHE A 58 1.67 17.92 -12.20
C PHE A 58 2.13 19.21 -11.50
N ILE A 59 1.43 20.32 -11.75
CA ILE A 59 1.67 21.60 -11.05
C ILE A 59 0.66 21.71 -9.90
N GLY A 60 1.16 21.75 -8.67
CA GLY A 60 0.31 21.88 -7.49
C GLY A 60 -0.23 23.31 -7.30
N PRO A 61 -1.16 23.53 -6.35
CA PRO A 61 -1.80 24.82 -6.11
C PRO A 61 -0.83 25.98 -5.77
N LEU A 62 0.35 25.67 -5.26
CA LEU A 62 1.42 26.64 -4.96
C LEU A 62 2.39 26.87 -6.13
N SER A 63 2.00 26.48 -7.35
CA SER A 63 2.83 26.52 -8.56
C SER A 63 4.15 25.73 -8.46
N GLN A 64 4.21 24.78 -7.52
CA GLN A 64 5.34 23.87 -7.35
C GLN A 64 5.06 22.59 -8.11
N ALA A 65 6.03 22.15 -8.92
CA ALA A 65 5.90 20.91 -9.66
C ALA A 65 6.10 19.73 -8.71
N ASN A 66 5.14 18.80 -8.71
CA ASN A 66 5.22 17.55 -7.97
C ASN A 66 4.96 16.38 -8.92
N SER A 67 5.08 15.14 -8.45
CA SER A 67 4.85 13.97 -9.28
C SER A 67 4.22 12.82 -8.51
N LEU A 68 3.32 12.11 -9.18
CA LEU A 68 2.79 10.84 -8.72
C LEU A 68 3.57 9.69 -9.34
N LYS A 69 3.61 8.57 -8.63
CA LYS A 69 4.01 7.29 -9.19
C LYS A 69 2.77 6.47 -9.49
N VAL A 70 2.74 5.85 -10.67
CA VAL A 70 1.74 4.87 -11.05
C VAL A 70 2.45 3.55 -11.31
N GLU A 71 2.04 2.49 -10.64
CA GLU A 71 2.60 1.15 -10.79
C GLU A 71 1.48 0.15 -11.04
N ILE A 72 1.66 -0.69 -12.06
CA ILE A 72 0.79 -1.84 -12.35
C ILE A 72 1.65 -3.10 -12.26
N ASP A 73 1.39 -3.95 -11.27
CA ASP A 73 2.07 -5.22 -11.05
C ASP A 73 1.30 -6.38 -11.69
N PHE A 74 1.98 -7.12 -12.57
CA PHE A 74 1.44 -8.27 -13.30
C PHE A 74 1.64 -9.58 -12.53
N LEU A 75 2.62 -9.65 -11.63
CA LEU A 75 2.98 -10.85 -10.89
C LEU A 75 2.46 -10.86 -9.46
N GLN A 76 1.87 -9.76 -9.00
CA GLN A 76 1.20 -9.73 -7.71
C GLN A 76 0.04 -10.75 -7.72
N ASN A 77 0.18 -11.79 -6.90
CA ASN A 77 -0.86 -12.78 -6.69
C ASN A 77 -1.95 -12.17 -5.81
N VAL A 78 -3.07 -11.77 -6.40
CA VAL A 78 -4.25 -11.28 -5.65
C VAL A 78 -5.23 -12.44 -5.49
N VAL A 79 -5.43 -12.88 -4.25
CA VAL A 79 -6.12 -14.13 -3.91
C VAL A 79 -7.63 -13.94 -3.82
N LEU A 80 -8.08 -12.86 -3.19
CA LEU A 80 -9.48 -12.48 -3.08
C LEU A 80 -9.92 -11.68 -4.30
N SER A 81 -11.19 -11.84 -4.69
CA SER A 81 -11.76 -11.06 -5.78
C SER A 81 -11.82 -9.57 -5.41
N PRO A 82 -11.56 -8.65 -6.37
CA PRO A 82 -11.62 -7.23 -6.09
C PRO A 82 -13.05 -6.79 -5.78
N LEU A 83 -13.19 -5.89 -4.82
CA LEU A 83 -14.45 -5.27 -4.43
C LEU A 83 -14.70 -4.01 -5.27
N LYS A 84 -15.97 -3.68 -5.52
CA LYS A 84 -16.36 -2.43 -6.17
C LYS A 84 -16.99 -1.53 -5.12
N LEU A 85 -16.26 -0.48 -4.72
CA LEU A 85 -16.64 0.41 -3.61
C LEU A 85 -16.68 1.87 -4.09
N GLU A 86 -17.43 2.69 -3.37
CA GLU A 86 -17.50 4.14 -3.61
C GLU A 86 -16.18 4.81 -3.22
N TYR A 87 -15.73 5.75 -4.06
CA TYR A 87 -14.51 6.51 -3.82
C TYR A 87 -14.75 7.64 -2.82
N GLU A 88 -14.16 7.53 -1.63
CA GLU A 88 -14.29 8.55 -0.58
C GLU A 88 -13.25 9.66 -0.78
N ASN A 89 -13.73 10.89 -0.96
CA ASN A 89 -12.87 12.06 -1.16
C ASN A 89 -13.58 13.35 -0.75
N GLU A 90 -12.79 14.34 -0.34
CA GLU A 90 -13.27 15.67 0.08
C GLU A 90 -13.73 16.55 -1.09
N TYR A 91 -13.42 16.15 -2.33
CA TYR A 91 -13.73 16.92 -3.54
C TYR A 91 -15.12 16.59 -4.13
N GLY A 92 -15.89 15.71 -3.48
CA GLY A 92 -17.23 15.34 -3.93
C GLY A 92 -17.28 14.53 -5.23
N VAL A 93 -16.16 13.93 -5.64
CA VAL A 93 -16.10 13.09 -6.84
C VAL A 93 -16.85 11.77 -6.57
N GLN A 94 -18.00 11.59 -7.22
CA GLN A 94 -18.79 10.36 -7.09
C GLN A 94 -18.38 9.36 -8.16
N THR A 95 -17.67 8.31 -7.77
CA THR A 95 -17.31 7.20 -8.67
C THR A 95 -17.15 5.90 -7.89
N LEU A 96 -17.18 4.79 -8.63
CA LEU A 96 -16.90 3.46 -8.10
C LEU A 96 -15.52 3.01 -8.55
N VAL A 97 -14.71 2.53 -7.62
CA VAL A 97 -13.38 1.97 -7.90
C VAL A 97 -13.33 0.49 -7.58
N ARG A 98 -12.53 -0.25 -8.36
CA ARG A 98 -12.21 -1.65 -8.08
C ARG A 98 -11.00 -1.68 -7.17
N VAL A 99 -11.15 -2.26 -5.99
CA VAL A 99 -10.13 -2.23 -4.95
C VAL A 99 -9.87 -3.62 -4.41
N MET A 100 -8.65 -3.79 -3.91
CA MET A 100 -8.26 -4.97 -3.17
C MET A 100 -9.07 -5.07 -1.87
N ASP A 101 -9.46 -6.29 -1.48
CA ASP A 101 -10.12 -6.57 -0.21
C ASP A 101 -9.22 -6.13 0.97
N ILE A 102 -9.80 -5.59 2.04
CA ILE A 102 -9.02 -5.09 3.17
C ILE A 102 -8.17 -6.17 3.84
N ARG A 103 -8.65 -7.42 3.89
CA ARG A 103 -7.89 -8.56 4.43
C ARG A 103 -6.65 -8.83 3.59
N GLU A 104 -6.78 -8.66 2.28
CA GLU A 104 -5.70 -8.82 1.32
C GLU A 104 -4.67 -7.68 1.43
N ILE A 105 -5.13 -6.45 1.63
CA ILE A 105 -4.26 -5.29 1.93
C ILE A 105 -3.49 -5.52 3.24
N ALA A 106 -4.17 -5.98 4.29
CA ALA A 106 -3.54 -6.30 5.57
C ALA A 106 -2.47 -7.39 5.43
N ALA A 107 -2.74 -8.43 4.63
CA ALA A 107 -1.77 -9.48 4.33
C ALA A 107 -0.53 -8.93 3.61
N GLU A 108 -0.70 -8.05 2.63
CA GLU A 108 0.44 -7.38 1.97
C GLU A 108 1.24 -6.50 2.93
N LYS A 109 0.58 -5.85 3.90
CA LYS A 109 1.28 -5.08 4.94
C LYS A 109 2.12 -5.98 5.84
N ILE A 110 1.62 -7.16 6.23
CA ILE A 110 2.43 -8.15 6.97
C ILE A 110 3.69 -8.54 6.18
N ARG A 111 3.56 -8.79 4.87
CA ARG A 111 4.70 -9.10 4.00
C ARG A 111 5.68 -7.93 3.93
N ALA A 112 5.18 -6.70 3.71
CA ALA A 112 6.01 -5.50 3.63
C ALA A 112 6.77 -5.23 4.94
N MET A 113 6.12 -5.36 6.09
CA MET A 113 6.76 -5.21 7.41
C MET A 113 7.86 -6.25 7.67
N ASN A 114 7.77 -7.43 7.06
CA ASN A 114 8.84 -8.43 7.12
C ASN A 114 9.99 -8.08 6.16
N ASP A 115 9.69 -7.54 4.98
CA ASP A 115 10.69 -7.37 3.93
C ASP A 115 11.51 -6.07 4.04
N ARG A 116 10.96 -5.02 4.65
CA ARG A 116 11.62 -3.71 4.74
C ARG A 116 11.27 -2.96 6.01
N VAL A 117 12.15 -2.02 6.38
CA VAL A 117 11.98 -1.10 7.49
C VAL A 117 11.36 0.21 6.95
N ARG A 118 10.04 0.37 7.08
CA ARG A 118 9.32 1.62 6.78
C ARG A 118 8.20 1.81 7.77
N TYR A 119 8.20 2.93 8.51
CA TYR A 119 7.25 3.14 9.61
C TYR A 119 5.79 3.14 9.11
N ARG A 120 5.53 3.73 7.94
CA ARG A 120 4.20 3.71 7.30
C ARG A 120 3.58 2.32 7.11
N ASP A 121 4.39 1.26 6.88
CA ASP A 121 3.84 -0.09 6.69
C ASP A 121 3.28 -0.64 8.03
N PHE A 122 3.94 -0.33 9.15
CA PHE A 122 3.45 -0.64 10.50
C PHE A 122 2.26 0.21 10.90
N TYR A 123 2.31 1.51 10.58
CA TYR A 123 1.22 2.43 10.85
C TYR A 123 -0.07 2.02 10.16
N ASP A 124 0.00 1.76 8.85
CA ASP A 124 -1.15 1.33 8.05
C ASP A 124 -1.74 0.04 8.61
N PHE A 125 -0.90 -0.96 8.89
CA PHE A 125 -1.36 -2.23 9.44
C PHE A 125 -2.06 -2.05 10.79
N ALA A 126 -1.45 -1.30 11.70
CA ALA A 126 -2.04 -1.03 13.01
C ALA A 126 -3.38 -0.28 12.90
N MET A 127 -3.47 0.69 11.98
CA MET A 127 -4.72 1.43 11.75
C MET A 127 -5.81 0.56 11.13
N ILE A 128 -5.46 -0.37 10.24
CA ILE A 128 -6.41 -1.39 9.75
C ILE A 128 -6.95 -2.19 10.92
N VAL A 129 -6.07 -2.77 11.75
CA VAL A 129 -6.48 -3.63 12.88
C VAL A 129 -7.28 -2.86 13.94
N LYS A 130 -6.92 -1.60 14.19
CA LYS A 130 -7.56 -0.76 15.22
C LYS A 130 -8.94 -0.27 14.81
N LYS A 131 -9.11 0.11 13.54
CA LYS A 131 -10.32 0.81 13.07
C LYS A 131 -11.27 -0.09 12.29
N LEU A 132 -10.79 -1.21 11.76
CA LEU A 132 -11.56 -2.11 10.92
C LEU A 132 -11.67 -3.47 11.58
N ASP A 133 -12.87 -4.06 11.54
CA ASP A 133 -13.15 -5.39 12.06
C ASP A 133 -12.65 -6.45 11.07
N VAL A 134 -11.33 -6.66 11.06
CA VAL A 134 -10.66 -7.59 10.15
C VAL A 134 -10.32 -8.89 10.88
N ASP A 135 -10.76 -10.01 10.32
CA ASP A 135 -10.40 -11.34 10.85
C ASP A 135 -8.91 -11.63 10.61
N MET A 136 -8.13 -11.58 11.69
CA MET A 136 -6.70 -11.83 11.65
C MET A 136 -6.32 -13.27 11.31
N ILE A 137 -7.19 -14.25 11.57
CA ILE A 137 -6.96 -15.65 11.19
C ILE A 137 -7.00 -15.74 9.66
N GLU A 138 -8.00 -15.13 9.03
CA GLU A 138 -8.09 -15.08 7.56
C GLU A 138 -6.93 -14.30 6.93
N VAL A 139 -6.53 -13.16 7.53
CA VAL A 139 -5.38 -12.39 7.04
C VAL A 139 -4.11 -13.24 7.05
N VAL A 140 -3.84 -13.96 8.13
CA VAL A 140 -2.65 -14.82 8.22
C VAL A 140 -2.74 -15.98 7.23
N ASP A 141 -3.92 -16.54 6.97
CA ASP A 141 -4.11 -17.53 5.91
C ASP A 141 -3.80 -16.96 4.51
N LEU A 142 -4.24 -15.74 4.21
CA LEU A 142 -3.90 -15.06 2.97
C LEU A 142 -2.39 -14.88 2.82
N VAL A 143 -1.68 -14.47 3.88
CA VAL A 143 -0.21 -14.35 3.85
C VAL A 143 0.45 -15.66 3.39
N ARG A 144 -0.05 -16.82 3.83
CA ARG A 144 0.47 -18.13 3.41
C ARG A 144 0.22 -18.43 1.92
N ARG A 145 -0.86 -17.90 1.34
CA ARG A 145 -1.24 -18.16 -0.06
C ARG A 145 -0.55 -17.26 -1.08
N LYS A 146 -0.08 -16.08 -0.67
CA LYS A 146 0.25 -14.95 -1.57
C LYS A 146 1.62 -14.94 -2.26
N GLU A 147 2.53 -15.90 -2.01
CA GLU A 147 3.92 -16.02 -2.52
C GLU A 147 4.98 -15.80 -1.42
N ILE A 148 5.71 -16.86 -1.09
CA ILE A 148 6.65 -16.90 0.06
C ILE A 148 8.10 -17.00 -0.44
N ARG A 149 8.54 -16.02 -1.24
CA ARG A 149 9.95 -15.96 -1.73
C ARG A 149 10.96 -15.85 -0.59
N LYS A 150 10.53 -15.37 0.58
CA LYS A 150 11.29 -15.27 1.83
C LYS A 150 10.42 -15.76 2.99
N THR A 151 11.05 -16.38 3.98
CA THR A 151 10.37 -16.72 5.23
C THR A 151 9.88 -15.44 5.90
N ILE A 152 8.59 -15.44 6.25
CA ILE A 152 7.98 -14.37 7.04
C ILE A 152 8.03 -14.83 8.48
N SER A 153 8.60 -14.02 9.37
CA SER A 153 8.67 -14.35 10.79
C SER A 153 8.24 -13.19 11.65
N LYS A 154 7.50 -13.51 12.73
CA LYS A 154 7.09 -12.52 13.71
C LYS A 154 8.30 -11.85 14.37
N LYS A 155 9.39 -12.61 14.56
CA LYS A 155 10.66 -12.08 15.07
C LYS A 155 11.20 -10.96 14.18
N ASN A 156 11.30 -11.21 12.87
CA ASN A 156 11.82 -10.24 11.92
C ASN A 156 10.93 -9.00 11.80
N ILE A 157 9.60 -9.16 11.81
CA ILE A 157 8.64 -8.04 11.86
C ILE A 157 8.89 -7.17 13.11
N LEU A 158 9.07 -7.78 14.29
CA LEU A 158 9.33 -7.05 15.53
C LEU A 158 10.72 -6.38 15.55
N GLU A 159 11.71 -6.97 14.91
CA GLU A 159 13.04 -6.36 14.73
C GLU A 159 12.96 -5.15 13.79
N ASN A 160 12.29 -5.30 12.64
CA ASN A 160 12.04 -4.20 11.71
C ASN A 160 11.23 -3.08 12.37
N TRP A 161 10.25 -3.40 13.23
CA TRP A 161 9.51 -2.40 14.00
C TRP A 161 10.44 -1.56 14.90
N LYS A 162 11.38 -2.19 15.60
CA LYS A 162 12.34 -1.46 16.46
C LYS A 162 13.17 -0.47 15.67
N LEU A 163 13.59 -0.85 14.46
CA LEU A 163 14.34 0.03 13.56
C LEU A 163 13.44 1.15 13.02
N ALA A 164 12.23 0.81 12.56
CA ALA A 164 11.27 1.77 12.02
C ALA A 164 10.87 2.83 13.06
N LYS A 165 10.76 2.47 14.34
CA LYS A 165 10.53 3.42 15.43
C LYS A 165 11.63 4.48 15.55
N GLN A 166 12.89 4.11 15.32
CA GLN A 166 14.02 5.05 15.39
C GLN A 166 13.98 6.02 14.22
N GLU A 167 13.53 5.56 13.05
CA GLU A 167 13.41 6.37 11.83
C GLU A 167 12.08 7.16 11.76
N LYS A 168 11.16 6.91 12.70
CA LYS A 168 9.83 7.55 12.78
C LYS A 168 9.92 9.06 12.61
N GLN A 169 10.79 9.74 13.37
CA GLN A 169 10.92 11.20 13.31
C GLN A 169 11.31 11.74 11.92
N HIS A 170 12.10 10.98 11.15
CA HIS A 170 12.46 11.37 9.79
C HIS A 170 11.28 11.20 8.82
N GLU A 171 10.46 10.15 8.97
CA GLU A 171 9.22 10.00 8.18
C GLU A 171 8.15 11.05 8.54
N PHE A 172 8.00 11.41 9.82
CA PHE A 172 7.06 12.47 10.22
C PHE A 172 7.45 13.86 9.68
N ALA A 173 8.74 14.07 9.39
CA ALA A 173 9.20 15.31 8.77
C ALA A 173 8.81 15.41 7.28
N SER A 174 8.52 14.28 6.61
CA SER A 174 8.16 14.24 5.19
C SER A 174 6.69 13.94 4.91
N ILE A 175 6.00 13.24 5.82
CA ILE A 175 4.61 12.82 5.65
C ILE A 175 3.79 13.28 6.85
N TYR A 176 2.69 13.96 6.58
CA TYR A 176 1.71 14.33 7.60
C TYR A 176 0.83 13.13 7.97
N TYR A 177 0.65 12.92 9.28
CA TYR A 177 -0.25 11.93 9.86
C TYR A 177 -1.31 12.68 10.69
N SER A 178 -2.59 12.46 10.40
CA SER A 178 -3.70 13.14 11.10
C SER A 178 -3.99 12.53 12.47
N GLU A 179 -3.59 11.28 12.69
CA GLU A 179 -3.75 10.57 13.96
C GLU A 179 -2.42 9.91 14.32
N GLU A 180 -1.95 10.16 15.54
CA GLU A 180 -0.75 9.51 16.06
C GLU A 180 -1.04 8.07 16.46
N LEU A 181 -0.07 7.19 16.17
CA LEU A 181 -0.06 5.82 16.67
C LEU A 181 0.93 5.74 17.82
N ASP A 182 0.43 5.33 18.99
CA ASP A 182 1.27 5.05 20.14
C ASP A 182 2.12 3.81 19.90
N ASP A 183 3.40 3.89 20.24
CA ASP A 183 4.35 2.83 19.93
C ASP A 183 4.07 1.55 20.73
N SER A 184 3.51 1.67 21.94
CA SER A 184 3.13 0.53 22.76
C SER A 184 1.88 -0.16 22.22
N GLU A 185 0.91 0.61 21.72
CA GLU A 185 -0.28 0.09 21.03
C GLU A 185 0.10 -0.70 19.79
N ALA A 186 0.95 -0.12 18.92
CA ALA A 186 1.47 -0.81 17.75
C ALA A 186 2.20 -2.11 18.12
N GLU A 187 3.01 -2.09 19.18
CA GLU A 187 3.74 -3.27 19.63
C GLU A 187 2.81 -4.37 20.17
N VAL A 188 1.70 -4.02 20.82
CA VAL A 188 0.67 -4.98 21.24
C VAL A 188 0.02 -5.64 20.02
N ILE A 189 -0.34 -4.86 18.99
CA ILE A 189 -0.91 -5.37 17.74
C ILE A 189 0.06 -6.32 17.04
N LEU A 190 1.33 -5.95 16.90
CA LEU A 190 2.33 -6.82 16.27
C LEU A 190 2.58 -8.10 17.08
N LYS A 191 2.49 -8.02 18.41
CA LYS A 191 2.58 -9.18 19.30
C LYS A 191 1.33 -10.06 19.28
N SER A 192 0.18 -9.57 18.82
CA SER A 192 -1.03 -10.40 18.70
C SER A 192 -1.06 -11.27 17.44
N LEU A 193 -0.18 -11.02 16.47
CA LEU A 193 -0.03 -11.85 15.26
C LEU A 193 0.20 -13.33 15.62
N ASP A 194 -0.74 -14.20 15.27
CA ASP A 194 -0.74 -15.61 15.64
C ASP A 194 -0.01 -16.49 14.60
N PHE A 195 1.30 -16.24 14.46
CA PHE A 195 2.22 -17.13 13.78
C PHE A 195 3.65 -16.91 14.29
N ILE A 196 4.47 -17.97 14.21
CA ILE A 196 5.91 -17.88 14.50
C ILE A 196 6.65 -17.60 13.20
N GLU A 197 6.48 -18.49 12.23
CA GLU A 197 7.08 -18.44 10.91
C GLU A 197 6.11 -18.96 9.85
N ILE A 198 6.15 -18.36 8.67
CA ILE A 198 5.50 -18.82 7.45
C ILE A 198 6.63 -19.12 6.47
N LYS A 199 6.89 -20.41 6.27
CA LYS A 199 8.03 -20.91 5.48
C LYS A 199 7.75 -20.84 3.99
N LYS A 200 8.83 -20.67 3.22
CA LYS A 200 8.81 -20.84 1.76
C LYS A 200 8.33 -22.24 1.40
N ILE A 201 7.34 -22.32 0.51
CA ILE A 201 6.90 -23.54 -0.17
C ILE A 201 7.74 -23.70 -1.44
#